data_AF-A0A925TKP5-F1
#
_entry.id   AF-A0A925TKP5-F1
#
_cell.length_a   1.000
_cell.length_b   1.000
_cell.length_c   1.000
_cell.angle_alpha   90.00
_cell.angle_beta   90.00
_cell.angle_gamma   90.00
#
_symmetry.space_group_name_H-M   'P 1'
#
loop_
_entity.id
_entity.type
_entity.pdbx_description
1 polymer ?
#
loop_
_entity_poly.entity_id
_entity_poly.type
_entity_poly.pdbx_seq_one_letter_code
_entity_poly.pdbx_strand_id
1 'polypeptide(L)'
;MADLFANYEHGKFYDEMFAAPGKARPHYRRLFERFGLLENMTELMDRQRTADQTFIDRGVTFTVYSDNAGTEKIFPFDLLPRIIPSHEWAHLERGLIQRMTALNMFLADIYGPQRILKEGIMPREMIETSKNFRPELVGCKIAKDLYVHINGSDMIRDDAGLYSVLEDNLRTPSGVSYVLENRQVMKRVFPTMLRDYRVRPVENYTNDLLNLLLHLAPAHVPEPTVVLLTPGVFNSAYFEHSFLARQMGIEIVEGSDLVVENDKVYMRRTDGLAPVHVIYRRIDDDFLDPTVFNPKSLLGVPGLFNAYKKGNVALCNPIGTGVADDKA
;
A
#
# COMPACT_ATOMS: atom_id res chain seq x y z
N MET A 1 -39.37 -9.26 16.23
CA MET A 1 -38.27 -8.95 15.30
C MET A 1 -37.00 -8.88 16.12
N ALA A 2 -35.98 -9.65 15.75
CA ALA A 2 -34.68 -9.50 16.36
C ALA A 2 -34.08 -8.20 15.82
N ASP A 3 -34.19 -7.12 16.59
CA ASP A 3 -33.45 -5.90 16.27
C ASP A 3 -31.96 -6.20 16.45
N LEU A 4 -31.22 -6.23 15.34
CA LEU A 4 -29.78 -6.49 15.27
C LEU A 4 -29.00 -5.62 16.26
N PHE A 5 -29.50 -4.42 16.55
CA PHE A 5 -28.87 -3.44 17.41
C PHE A 5 -29.47 -3.39 18.83
N ALA A 6 -30.41 -4.28 19.17
CA ALA A 6 -31.07 -4.27 20.49
C ALA A 6 -30.09 -4.37 21.66
N ASN A 7 -29.02 -5.13 21.48
CA ASN A 7 -27.96 -5.34 22.48
C ASN A 7 -26.68 -4.55 22.16
N TYR A 8 -26.73 -3.61 21.22
CA TYR A 8 -25.57 -2.81 20.87
C TYR A 8 -25.30 -1.78 21.99
N GLU A 9 -24.17 -1.94 22.68
CA GLU A 9 -23.74 -1.02 23.73
C GLU A 9 -23.03 0.18 23.11
N HIS A 10 -23.67 1.36 23.18
CA HIS A 10 -23.05 2.61 22.77
C HIS A 10 -21.97 3.00 23.78
N GLY A 11 -20.71 2.88 23.37
CA GLY A 11 -19.54 3.17 24.20
C GLY A 11 -19.35 4.66 24.49
N LYS A 12 -18.39 4.98 25.37
CA LYS A 12 -17.99 6.38 25.68
C LYS A 12 -17.03 7.01 24.65
N PHE A 13 -16.78 6.32 23.54
CA PHE A 13 -15.90 6.76 22.46
C PHE A 13 -16.72 7.24 21.25
N TYR A 14 -16.04 7.88 20.29
CA TYR A 14 -16.69 8.28 19.05
C TYR A 14 -17.14 7.06 18.24
N ASP A 15 -18.46 6.85 18.15
CA ASP A 15 -19.02 5.83 17.28
C ASP A 15 -19.35 6.38 15.89
N GLU A 16 -18.92 5.64 14.86
CA GLU A 16 -19.11 5.99 13.45
C GLU A 16 -20.58 5.91 13.03
N MET A 17 -21.31 4.92 13.53
CA MET A 17 -22.67 4.63 13.12
C MET A 17 -23.70 5.39 13.95
N PHE A 18 -23.50 5.52 15.26
CA PHE A 18 -24.46 6.05 16.23
C PHE A 18 -23.99 7.37 16.84
N ALA A 19 -24.83 8.41 16.73
CA ALA A 19 -24.61 9.69 17.40
C ALA A 19 -25.00 9.64 18.90
N ALA A 20 -25.90 8.73 19.25
CA ALA A 20 -26.38 8.43 20.59
C ALA A 20 -27.05 7.03 20.55
N PRO A 21 -27.37 6.40 21.71
CA PRO A 21 -28.06 5.11 21.73
C PRO A 21 -29.30 5.08 20.82
N GLY A 22 -29.34 4.13 19.88
CA GLY A 22 -30.43 3.96 18.91
C GLY A 22 -30.55 5.06 17.85
N LYS A 23 -29.69 6.09 17.85
CA LYS A 23 -29.74 7.23 16.93
C LYS A 23 -28.58 7.18 15.94
N ALA A 24 -28.82 6.58 14.78
CA ALA A 24 -27.84 6.53 13.70
C ALA A 24 -27.46 7.94 13.18
N ARG A 25 -26.18 8.12 12.80
CA ARG A 25 -25.69 9.32 12.11
C ARG A 25 -26.32 9.43 10.71
N PRO A 26 -26.44 10.64 10.13
CA PRO A 26 -27.14 10.83 8.86
C PRO A 26 -26.63 9.95 7.70
N HIS A 27 -25.31 9.76 7.59
CA HIS A 27 -24.71 8.92 6.56
C HIS A 27 -24.85 7.42 6.84
N TYR A 28 -25.15 7.00 8.06
CA TYR A 28 -25.44 5.60 8.40
C TYR A 28 -26.94 5.25 8.39
N ARG A 29 -27.83 6.24 8.27
CA ARG A 29 -29.28 6.03 8.40
C ARG A 29 -29.85 4.96 7.47
N ARG A 30 -29.50 4.97 6.18
CA ARG A 30 -30.01 3.96 5.23
C ARG A 30 -29.49 2.55 5.55
N LEU A 31 -28.24 2.46 6.01
CA LEU A 31 -27.64 1.22 6.46
C LEU A 31 -28.40 0.68 7.68
N PHE A 32 -28.60 1.54 8.69
CA PHE A 32 -29.37 1.22 9.90
C PHE A 32 -30.78 0.73 9.57
N GLU A 33 -31.52 1.47 8.74
CA GLU A 33 -32.88 1.10 8.31
C GLU A 33 -32.88 -0.25 7.58
N ARG A 34 -31.90 -0.51 6.71
CA ARG A 34 -31.80 -1.79 5.98
C ARG A 34 -31.51 -2.98 6.89
N PHE A 35 -30.59 -2.83 7.83
CA PHE A 35 -30.32 -3.89 8.82
C PHE A 35 -31.51 -4.11 9.76
N GLY A 36 -32.28 -3.05 10.08
CA GLY A 36 -33.52 -3.17 10.85
C GLY A 36 -34.66 -3.90 10.12
N LEU A 37 -34.57 -4.09 8.80
CA LEU A 37 -35.51 -4.89 8.02
C LEU A 37 -35.17 -6.39 8.00
N LEU A 38 -34.00 -6.79 8.50
CA LEU A 38 -33.64 -8.20 8.56
C LEU A 38 -34.53 -8.90 9.60
N GLU A 39 -35.24 -9.94 9.18
CA GLU A 39 -36.18 -10.64 10.06
C GLU A 39 -35.45 -11.47 11.15
N ASN A 40 -34.24 -11.94 10.84
CA ASN A 40 -33.40 -12.75 11.72
C ASN A 40 -31.90 -12.65 11.38
N MET A 41 -31.05 -13.13 12.29
CA MET A 41 -29.59 -13.18 12.12
C MET A 41 -29.13 -14.13 11.01
N THR A 42 -29.97 -15.08 10.60
CA THR A 42 -29.60 -16.12 9.62
C THR A 42 -29.27 -15.50 8.26
N GLU A 43 -30.01 -14.49 7.82
CA GLU A 43 -29.69 -13.78 6.55
C GLU A 43 -28.30 -13.13 6.60
N LEU A 44 -27.91 -12.56 7.75
CA LEU A 44 -26.58 -11.97 7.92
C LEU A 44 -25.49 -13.03 7.95
N MET A 45 -25.73 -14.15 8.63
CA MET A 45 -24.79 -15.28 8.68
C MET A 45 -24.60 -15.94 7.30
N ASP A 46 -25.66 -16.04 6.50
CA ASP A 46 -25.58 -16.57 5.13
C ASP A 46 -24.80 -15.63 4.20
N ARG A 47 -24.96 -14.31 4.40
CA ARG A 47 -24.12 -13.31 3.74
C ARG A 47 -22.66 -13.41 4.16
N GLN A 48 -22.38 -13.65 5.44
CA GLN A 48 -21.01 -13.86 5.93
C GLN A 48 -20.39 -15.10 5.29
N ARG A 49 -21.10 -16.24 5.29
CA ARG A 49 -20.64 -17.47 4.61
C ARG A 49 -20.35 -17.24 3.13
N THR A 50 -21.20 -16.46 2.46
CA THR A 50 -21.00 -16.09 1.05
C THR A 50 -19.74 -15.23 0.86
N ALA A 51 -19.48 -14.29 1.78
CA ALA A 51 -18.27 -13.48 1.78
C ALA A 51 -17.02 -14.36 1.97
N ASP A 52 -17.01 -15.20 3.01
CA ASP A 52 -15.92 -16.10 3.35
C ASP A 52 -15.60 -17.05 2.19
N GLN A 53 -16.62 -17.67 1.59
CA GLN A 53 -16.45 -18.53 0.42
C GLN A 53 -15.90 -17.75 -0.78
N THR A 54 -16.34 -16.50 -0.98
CA THR A 54 -15.82 -15.68 -2.08
C THR A 54 -14.33 -15.34 -1.88
N PHE A 55 -13.87 -15.12 -0.64
CA PHE A 55 -12.45 -14.93 -0.38
C PHE A 55 -11.63 -16.20 -0.64
N ILE A 56 -12.14 -17.37 -0.24
CA ILE A 56 -11.51 -18.67 -0.56
C ILE A 56 -11.39 -18.85 -2.07
N ASP A 57 -12.50 -18.70 -2.80
CA ASP A 57 -12.55 -18.91 -4.25
C ASP A 57 -11.60 -17.97 -5.02
N ARG A 58 -11.29 -16.80 -4.43
CA ARG A 58 -10.42 -15.78 -5.01
C ARG A 58 -8.97 -15.88 -4.51
N GLY A 59 -8.70 -16.81 -3.59
CA GLY A 59 -7.37 -17.04 -3.01
C GLY A 59 -6.89 -15.88 -2.12
N VAL A 60 -7.80 -15.11 -1.53
CA VAL A 60 -7.45 -14.01 -0.62
C VAL A 60 -7.13 -14.59 0.75
N THR A 61 -5.94 -15.15 0.86
CA THR A 61 -5.44 -15.79 2.08
C THR A 61 -4.21 -15.06 2.59
N PHE A 62 -3.92 -15.22 3.89
CA PHE A 62 -2.66 -14.79 4.48
C PHE A 62 -2.00 -15.97 5.20
N THR A 63 -0.68 -15.98 5.16
CA THR A 63 0.13 -17.02 5.82
C THR A 63 0.31 -16.66 7.28
N VAL A 64 -0.23 -17.48 8.18
CA VAL A 64 0.00 -17.37 9.62
C VAL A 64 1.21 -18.23 9.99
N TYR A 65 2.34 -17.59 10.31
CA TYR A 65 3.56 -18.30 10.69
C TYR A 65 3.58 -18.80 12.15
N SER A 66 2.53 -18.54 12.94
CA SER A 66 2.51 -18.91 14.36
C SER A 66 2.32 -20.41 14.60
N ASP A 67 1.87 -21.17 13.59
CA ASP A 67 1.71 -22.62 13.68
C ASP A 67 2.56 -23.25 12.55
N ASN A 68 3.44 -24.20 12.87
CA ASN A 68 4.30 -24.97 11.94
C ASN A 68 3.54 -25.75 10.82
N ALA A 69 2.26 -25.43 10.58
CA ALA A 69 1.39 -26.05 9.60
C ALA A 69 1.23 -25.24 8.31
N GLY A 70 1.75 -24.01 8.21
CA GLY A 70 1.62 -23.20 6.99
C GLY A 70 0.16 -23.05 6.53
N THR A 71 -0.77 -22.98 7.48
CA THR A 71 -2.21 -22.95 7.19
C THR A 71 -2.59 -21.55 6.69
N GLU A 72 -2.93 -21.48 5.40
CA GLU A 72 -3.58 -20.32 4.82
C GLU A 72 -4.89 -20.03 5.57
N LYS A 73 -5.03 -18.82 6.12
CA LYS A 73 -6.28 -18.35 6.72
C LYS A 73 -6.90 -17.28 5.85
N ILE A 74 -8.23 -17.26 5.82
CA ILE A 74 -9.00 -16.18 5.20
C ILE A 74 -8.84 -14.94 6.06
N PHE A 75 -8.65 -13.80 5.42
CA PHE A 75 -8.65 -12.52 6.11
C PHE A 75 -10.02 -12.28 6.77
N PRO A 76 -10.09 -12.04 8.11
CA PRO A 76 -11.36 -11.78 8.78
C PRO A 76 -12.07 -10.59 8.14
N PHE A 77 -13.32 -10.78 7.75
CA PHE A 77 -14.08 -9.77 7.02
C PHE A 77 -15.38 -9.43 7.73
N ASP A 78 -15.56 -8.14 8.04
CA ASP A 78 -16.80 -7.61 8.59
C ASP A 78 -17.69 -7.07 7.45
N LEU A 79 -18.97 -7.44 7.51
CA LEU A 79 -19.99 -7.03 6.55
C LEU A 79 -20.44 -5.57 6.70
N LEU A 80 -20.17 -4.93 7.85
CA LEU A 80 -20.52 -3.54 8.14
C LEU A 80 -19.44 -2.60 7.58
N PRO A 81 -19.72 -1.83 6.53
CA PRO A 81 -18.73 -0.95 5.94
C PRO A 81 -18.44 0.27 6.84
N ARG A 82 -17.19 0.72 6.79
CA ARG A 82 -16.82 2.08 7.21
C ARG A 82 -17.23 3.08 6.13
N ILE A 83 -18.24 3.90 6.42
CA ILE A 83 -18.77 4.91 5.48
C ILE A 83 -18.10 6.24 5.81
N ILE A 84 -17.30 6.76 4.86
CA ILE A 84 -16.71 8.10 4.96
C ILE A 84 -17.51 9.06 4.07
N PRO A 85 -18.19 10.08 4.63
CA PRO A 85 -18.89 11.09 3.85
C PRO A 85 -17.96 11.83 2.88
N SER A 86 -18.50 12.25 1.74
CA SER A 86 -17.71 12.93 0.69
C SER A 86 -16.99 14.20 1.15
N HIS A 87 -17.58 14.95 2.08
CA HIS A 87 -16.97 16.17 2.62
C HIS A 87 -15.83 15.86 3.60
N GLU A 88 -15.94 14.78 4.39
CA GLU A 88 -14.85 14.29 5.24
C GLU A 88 -13.72 13.78 4.35
N TRP A 89 -14.02 12.94 3.35
CA TRP A 89 -13.01 12.46 2.41
C TRP A 89 -12.30 13.60 1.67
N ALA A 90 -13.03 14.62 1.21
CA ALA A 90 -12.42 15.77 0.54
C ALA A 90 -11.44 16.52 1.44
N HIS A 91 -11.69 16.60 2.75
CA HIS A 91 -10.75 17.17 3.71
C HIS A 91 -9.52 16.28 3.88
N LEU A 92 -9.73 14.97 4.06
CA LEU A 92 -8.65 13.98 4.18
C LEU A 92 -7.74 13.96 2.97
N GLU A 93 -8.32 13.89 1.77
CA GLU A 93 -7.61 13.88 0.49
C GLU A 93 -6.69 15.10 0.35
N ARG A 94 -7.18 16.32 0.65
CA ARG A 94 -6.35 17.52 0.62
C ARG A 94 -5.21 17.47 1.65
N GLY A 95 -5.49 16.99 2.86
CA GLY A 95 -4.48 16.85 3.91
C GLY A 95 -3.40 15.82 3.55
N LEU A 96 -3.79 14.67 2.99
CA LEU A 96 -2.88 13.62 2.54
C LEU A 96 -2.02 14.08 1.36
N ILE A 97 -2.60 14.79 0.38
CA ILE A 97 -1.83 15.40 -0.73
C ILE A 97 -0.80 16.40 -0.19
N GLN A 98 -1.20 17.27 0.74
CA GLN A 98 -0.29 18.23 1.37
C GLN A 98 0.86 17.51 2.09
N ARG A 99 0.54 16.49 2.89
CA ARG A 99 1.52 15.71 3.65
C ARG A 99 2.50 14.98 2.74
N MET A 100 2.00 14.27 1.73
CA MET A 100 2.82 13.56 0.75
C MET A 100 3.75 14.52 -0.02
N THR A 101 3.27 15.71 -0.35
CA THR A 101 4.09 16.77 -0.98
C THR A 101 5.22 17.21 -0.06
N ALA A 102 4.92 17.45 1.23
CA ALA A 102 5.92 17.84 2.21
C ALA A 102 6.97 16.74 2.44
N LEU A 103 6.55 15.47 2.55
CA LEU A 103 7.47 14.32 2.69
C LEU A 103 8.37 14.17 1.47
N ASN A 104 7.85 14.36 0.26
CA ASN A 104 8.64 14.34 -0.96
C ASN A 104 9.69 15.47 -0.97
N MET A 105 9.29 16.69 -0.61
CA MET A 105 10.21 17.84 -0.51
C MET A 105 11.27 17.62 0.57
N PHE A 106 10.89 17.02 1.70
CA PHE A 106 11.80 16.67 2.78
C PHE A 106 12.87 15.68 2.31
N LEU A 107 12.48 14.57 1.67
CA LEU A 107 13.44 13.59 1.14
C LEU A 107 14.37 14.21 0.08
N ALA A 108 13.83 15.06 -0.80
CA ALA A 108 14.63 15.80 -1.77
C ALA A 108 15.63 16.76 -1.11
N ASP A 109 15.27 17.37 0.01
CA ASP A 109 16.18 18.22 0.78
C ASP A 109 17.26 17.39 1.49
N ILE A 110 16.88 16.30 2.18
CA ILE A 110 17.78 15.43 2.94
C ILE A 110 18.86 14.80 2.06
N TYR A 111 18.50 14.32 0.87
CA TYR A 111 19.46 13.76 -0.09
C TYR A 111 20.09 14.79 -1.03
N GLY A 112 19.65 16.05 -0.95
CA GLY A 112 20.13 17.15 -1.78
C GLY A 112 20.81 18.25 -0.95
N PRO A 113 20.27 19.49 -0.93
CA PRO A 113 20.94 20.63 -0.33
C PRO A 113 20.95 20.66 1.21
N GLN A 114 20.15 19.83 1.88
CA GLN A 114 20.05 19.71 3.35
C GLN A 114 19.77 21.05 4.05
N ARG A 115 18.87 21.87 3.50
CA ARG A 115 18.53 23.18 4.06
C ARG A 115 17.89 23.05 5.43
N ILE A 116 16.96 22.12 5.62
CA ILE A 116 16.27 21.90 6.90
C ILE A 116 17.25 21.60 8.05
N LEU A 117 18.38 20.96 7.74
CA LEU A 117 19.46 20.67 8.70
C LEU A 117 20.39 21.87 8.87
N LYS A 118 20.75 22.56 7.79
CA LYS A 118 21.64 23.75 7.83
C LYS A 118 21.01 24.94 8.55
N GLU A 119 19.69 25.08 8.44
CA GLU A 119 18.91 26.14 9.09
C GLU A 119 18.52 25.77 10.54
N GLY A 120 18.83 24.55 11.00
CA GLY A 120 18.60 24.12 12.38
C GLY A 120 17.13 23.82 12.72
N ILE A 121 16.25 23.68 11.72
CA ILE A 121 14.85 23.29 11.91
C ILE A 121 14.77 21.84 12.39
N MET A 122 15.65 20.98 11.89
CA MET A 122 15.77 19.58 12.30
C MET A 122 17.21 19.26 12.73
N PRO A 123 17.42 18.59 13.88
CA PRO A 123 18.75 18.13 14.28
C PRO A 123 19.33 17.13 13.29
N ARG A 124 20.58 17.37 12.87
CA ARG A 124 21.33 16.49 11.97
C ARG A 124 21.41 15.05 12.46
N GLU A 125 21.56 14.86 13.77
CA GLU A 125 21.70 13.55 14.39
C GLU A 125 20.47 12.65 14.16
N MET A 126 19.25 13.21 14.10
CA MET A 126 18.03 12.40 13.83
C MET A 126 18.05 11.76 12.45
N ILE A 127 18.72 12.39 11.48
CA ILE A 127 18.88 11.86 10.12
C ILE A 127 20.06 10.89 10.07
N GLU A 128 21.24 11.33 10.51
CA GLU A 128 22.48 10.57 10.33
C GLU A 128 22.54 9.30 11.18
N THR A 129 21.74 9.22 12.25
CA THR A 129 21.64 8.00 13.09
C THR A 129 20.50 7.06 12.69
N SER A 130 19.58 7.50 11.80
CA SER A 130 18.52 6.61 11.31
C SER A 130 19.12 5.48 10.49
N LYS A 131 18.70 4.24 10.79
CA LYS A 131 19.08 3.05 10.02
C LYS A 131 18.52 3.09 8.59
N ASN A 132 17.51 3.90 8.36
CA ASN A 132 16.87 4.06 7.06
C ASN A 132 17.48 5.21 6.24
N PHE A 133 18.39 6.01 6.82
CA PHE A 133 19.16 6.96 6.06
C PHE A 133 20.20 6.24 5.18
N ARG A 134 20.34 6.72 3.95
CA ARG A 134 21.15 6.08 2.90
C ARG A 134 22.18 7.07 2.38
N PRO A 135 23.34 7.22 3.04
CA PRO A 135 24.35 8.22 2.64
C PRO A 135 24.80 8.04 1.18
N GLU A 136 24.69 6.84 0.62
CA GLU A 136 24.98 6.52 -0.77
C GLU A 136 24.15 7.32 -1.78
N LEU A 137 22.96 7.79 -1.36
CA LEU A 137 22.05 8.59 -2.17
C LEU A 137 22.29 10.10 -2.11
N VAL A 138 23.14 10.59 -1.20
CA VAL A 138 23.41 12.03 -1.11
C VAL A 138 24.03 12.53 -2.43
N GLY A 139 23.39 13.52 -3.05
CA GLY A 139 23.78 14.06 -4.35
C GLY A 139 23.41 13.20 -5.56
N CYS A 140 22.72 12.07 -5.36
CA CYS A 140 22.19 11.26 -6.47
C CYS A 140 20.95 11.92 -7.06
N LYS A 141 20.87 11.99 -8.38
CA LYS A 141 19.65 12.38 -9.09
C LYS A 141 18.75 11.17 -9.21
N ILE A 142 17.51 11.29 -8.73
CA ILE A 142 16.52 10.23 -8.88
C ILE A 142 15.57 10.55 -10.04
N ALA A 143 14.82 9.55 -10.51
CA ALA A 143 13.85 9.74 -11.58
C ALA A 143 12.84 10.84 -11.21
N LYS A 144 12.76 11.88 -12.04
CA LYS A 144 11.77 12.98 -11.93
C LYS A 144 11.82 13.78 -10.61
N ASP A 145 12.86 13.64 -9.79
CA ASP A 145 12.93 14.22 -8.44
C ASP A 145 11.74 13.82 -7.54
N LEU A 146 11.17 12.63 -7.76
CA LEU A 146 10.05 12.07 -7.01
C LEU A 146 10.53 10.96 -6.07
N TYR A 147 10.47 11.22 -4.77
CA TYR A 147 10.86 10.29 -3.70
C TYR A 147 9.69 9.48 -3.17
N VAL A 148 8.48 10.03 -3.18
CA VAL A 148 7.28 9.36 -2.64
C VAL A 148 6.32 9.04 -3.77
N HIS A 149 6.40 7.83 -4.31
CA HIS A 149 5.45 7.38 -5.35
C HIS A 149 4.17 6.83 -4.73
N ILE A 150 4.32 6.02 -3.68
CA ILE A 150 3.22 5.43 -2.92
C ILE A 150 3.46 5.70 -1.43
N ASN A 151 2.45 6.20 -0.72
CA ASN A 151 2.47 6.34 0.72
C ASN A 151 1.24 5.65 1.32
N GLY A 152 1.43 4.83 2.35
CA GLY A 152 0.36 4.40 3.24
C GLY A 152 0.33 5.25 4.50
N SER A 153 -0.64 6.16 4.63
CA SER A 153 -0.82 6.93 5.87
C SER A 153 -1.85 6.26 6.77
N ASP A 154 -1.41 5.82 7.95
CA ASP A 154 -2.27 5.23 8.97
C ASP A 154 -2.99 6.34 9.72
N MET A 155 -4.32 6.28 9.72
CA MET A 155 -5.17 7.33 10.29
C MET A 155 -6.11 6.76 11.34
N ILE A 156 -6.26 7.49 12.44
CA ILE A 156 -7.27 7.24 13.46
C ILE A 156 -8.27 8.37 13.53
N ARG A 157 -9.42 8.06 14.12
CA ARG A 157 -10.40 9.05 14.54
C ARG A 157 -10.44 9.04 16.06
N ASP A 158 -10.21 10.18 16.70
CA ASP A 158 -10.20 10.29 18.16
C ASP A 158 -11.61 10.38 18.76
N ASP A 159 -11.71 10.50 20.08
CA ASP A 159 -12.98 10.60 20.81
C ASP A 159 -13.80 11.84 20.43
N ALA A 160 -13.17 12.88 19.87
CA ALA A 160 -13.84 14.07 19.36
C ALA A 160 -14.31 13.91 17.91
N GLY A 161 -14.00 12.79 17.25
CA GLY A 161 -14.31 12.55 15.86
C GLY A 161 -13.32 13.23 14.90
N LEU A 162 -12.15 13.65 15.38
CA LEU A 162 -11.11 14.29 14.57
C LEU A 162 -10.14 13.25 14.02
N TYR A 163 -9.74 13.44 12.77
CA TYR A 163 -8.80 12.57 12.10
C TYR A 163 -7.36 12.98 12.43
N SER A 164 -6.54 12.00 12.81
CA SER A 164 -5.11 12.17 13.09
C SER A 164 -4.30 11.12 12.36
N VAL A 165 -3.13 11.50 11.83
CA VAL A 165 -2.15 10.56 11.26
C VAL A 165 -1.34 9.96 12.40
N LEU A 166 -1.25 8.64 12.45
CA LEU A 166 -0.40 7.91 13.40
C LEU A 166 1.00 7.65 12.83
N GLU A 167 1.07 7.20 11.59
CA GLU A 167 2.29 6.73 10.94
C GLU A 167 2.16 6.92 9.42
N ASP A 168 3.29 7.10 8.74
CA ASP A 168 3.39 7.00 7.28
C ASP A 168 4.19 5.75 6.93
N ASN A 169 3.96 5.23 5.73
CA ASN A 169 4.62 4.03 5.23
C ASN A 169 5.14 4.34 3.83
N LEU A 170 6.40 4.74 3.74
CA LEU A 170 7.07 5.25 2.54
C LEU A 170 8.05 4.24 1.94
N ARG A 171 8.30 3.12 2.60
CA ARG A 171 9.15 2.04 2.10
C ARG A 171 8.41 1.18 1.08
N THR A 172 7.76 0.10 1.54
CA THR A 172 7.05 -0.87 0.71
C THR A 172 5.60 -1.04 1.17
N PRO A 173 4.78 0.03 1.17
CA PRO A 173 3.43 -0.01 1.73
C PRO A 173 2.58 -1.10 1.06
N SER A 174 1.78 -1.79 1.89
CA SER A 174 0.91 -2.89 1.50
C SER A 174 -0.53 -2.64 1.91
N GLY A 175 -1.44 -3.49 1.46
CA GLY A 175 -2.83 -3.53 1.93
C GLY A 175 -3.87 -3.22 0.86
N VAL A 176 -3.47 -2.70 -0.29
CA VAL A 176 -4.40 -2.28 -1.34
C VAL A 176 -5.11 -3.46 -2.02
N SER A 177 -4.48 -4.64 -2.04
CA SER A 177 -5.17 -5.85 -2.53
C SER A 177 -6.42 -6.14 -1.70
N TYR A 178 -6.36 -5.98 -0.37
CA TYR A 178 -7.53 -6.13 0.49
C TYR A 178 -8.58 -5.05 0.23
N VAL A 179 -8.19 -3.80 -0.06
CA VAL A 179 -9.16 -2.75 -0.43
C VAL A 179 -9.96 -3.15 -1.68
N LEU A 180 -9.27 -3.65 -2.70
CA LEU A 180 -9.87 -4.08 -3.97
C LEU A 180 -10.76 -5.32 -3.76
N GLU A 181 -10.24 -6.33 -3.05
CA GLU A 181 -10.96 -7.58 -2.79
C GLU A 181 -12.18 -7.37 -1.90
N ASN A 182 -12.05 -6.60 -0.81
CA ASN A 182 -13.18 -6.22 0.06
C ASN A 182 -14.28 -5.52 -0.75
N ARG A 183 -13.92 -4.66 -1.72
CA ARG A 183 -14.92 -4.02 -2.58
C ARG A 183 -15.63 -5.02 -3.49
N GLN A 184 -14.91 -5.98 -4.06
CA GLN A 184 -15.51 -7.02 -4.91
C GLN A 184 -16.45 -7.92 -4.12
N VAL A 185 -16.05 -8.32 -2.90
CA VAL A 185 -16.90 -9.10 -2.00
C VAL A 185 -18.15 -8.31 -1.62
N MET A 186 -18.03 -7.03 -1.24
CA MET A 186 -19.19 -6.18 -0.95
C MET A 186 -20.14 -6.04 -2.13
N LYS A 187 -19.63 -5.98 -3.37
CA LYS A 187 -20.48 -5.95 -4.59
C LYS A 187 -21.29 -7.23 -4.76
N ARG A 188 -20.75 -8.37 -4.37
CA ARG A 188 -21.44 -9.67 -4.43
C ARG A 188 -22.46 -9.83 -3.32
N VAL A 189 -22.11 -9.42 -2.10
CA VAL A 189 -22.93 -9.64 -0.90
C VAL A 189 -24.00 -8.57 -0.71
N PHE A 190 -23.72 -7.31 -1.05
CA PHE A 190 -24.63 -6.16 -0.89
C PHE A 190 -24.70 -5.23 -2.13
N PRO A 191 -25.06 -5.75 -3.33
CA PRO A 191 -25.06 -4.96 -4.56
C PRO A 191 -25.98 -3.74 -4.53
N THR A 192 -27.16 -3.86 -3.91
CA THR A 192 -28.12 -2.75 -3.74
C THR A 192 -27.60 -1.69 -2.78
N MET A 193 -26.91 -2.07 -1.70
CA MET A 193 -26.38 -1.13 -0.72
C MET A 193 -25.36 -0.19 -1.34
N LEU A 194 -24.39 -0.70 -2.09
CA LEU A 194 -23.36 0.13 -2.72
C LEU A 194 -23.96 1.12 -3.73
N ARG A 195 -25.01 0.70 -4.44
CA ARG A 195 -25.74 1.54 -5.39
C ARG A 195 -26.48 2.68 -4.69
N ASP A 196 -27.20 2.37 -3.63
CA ASP A 196 -27.99 3.34 -2.87
C ASP A 196 -27.10 4.41 -2.24
N TYR A 197 -25.89 4.01 -1.82
CA TYR A 197 -24.88 4.89 -1.24
C TYR A 197 -24.03 5.63 -2.27
N ARG A 198 -24.14 5.32 -3.57
CA ARG A 198 -23.31 5.89 -4.65
C ARG A 198 -21.82 5.83 -4.31
N VAL A 199 -21.37 4.69 -3.80
CA VAL A 199 -19.98 4.48 -3.37
C VAL A 199 -19.03 4.68 -4.56
N ARG A 200 -17.96 5.47 -4.36
CA ARG A 200 -16.95 5.71 -5.40
C ARG A 200 -16.18 4.41 -5.71
N PRO A 201 -15.92 4.10 -7.00
CA PRO A 201 -15.12 2.94 -7.39
C PRO A 201 -13.68 3.05 -6.89
N VAL A 202 -13.03 1.90 -6.69
CA VAL A 202 -11.60 1.78 -6.32
C VAL A 202 -10.81 0.94 -7.33
N GLU A 203 -11.49 0.36 -8.31
CA GLU A 203 -10.95 -0.64 -9.24
C GLU A 203 -9.90 -0.08 -10.20
N ASN A 204 -9.84 1.24 -10.37
CA ASN A 204 -8.85 1.89 -11.24
C ASN A 204 -7.44 1.95 -10.64
N TYR A 205 -7.28 1.62 -9.34
CA TYR A 205 -6.01 1.74 -8.64
C TYR A 205 -4.84 1.07 -9.38
N THR A 206 -5.02 -0.14 -9.90
CA THR A 206 -3.94 -0.88 -10.58
C THR A 206 -3.54 -0.24 -11.89
N ASN A 207 -4.50 0.36 -12.62
CA ASN A 207 -4.20 1.13 -13.83
C ASN A 207 -3.45 2.41 -13.50
N ASP A 208 -3.87 3.12 -12.45
CA ASP A 208 -3.20 4.34 -11.99
C ASP A 208 -1.77 4.03 -11.50
N LEU A 209 -1.58 2.92 -10.79
CA LEU A 209 -0.26 2.43 -10.38
C LEU A 209 0.61 2.07 -11.58
N LEU A 210 0.09 1.34 -12.57
CA LEU A 210 0.86 1.04 -13.78
C LEU A 210 1.26 2.32 -14.53
N ASN A 211 0.34 3.28 -14.68
CA ASN A 211 0.62 4.58 -15.30
C ASN A 211 1.72 5.33 -14.54
N LEU A 212 1.69 5.32 -13.20
CA LEU A 212 2.75 5.86 -12.37
C LEU A 212 4.09 5.16 -12.63
N LEU A 213 4.12 3.83 -12.65
CA LEU A 213 5.35 3.07 -12.94
C LEU A 213 5.90 3.41 -14.33
N LEU A 214 5.06 3.44 -15.36
CA LEU A 214 5.46 3.82 -16.72
C LEU A 214 5.99 5.27 -16.78
N HIS A 215 5.40 6.19 -16.01
CA HIS A 215 5.87 7.58 -15.92
C HIS A 215 7.29 7.71 -15.35
N LEU A 216 7.71 6.78 -14.49
CA LEU A 216 9.03 6.76 -13.89
C LEU A 216 10.12 6.26 -14.83
N ALA A 217 9.76 5.67 -15.97
CA ALA A 217 10.71 5.11 -16.91
C ALA A 217 11.75 6.16 -17.39
N PRO A 218 12.99 5.72 -17.70
CA PRO A 218 14.00 6.59 -18.29
C PRO A 218 13.47 7.24 -19.58
N ALA A 219 13.67 8.57 -19.71
CA ALA A 219 13.04 9.37 -20.77
C ALA A 219 13.40 8.96 -22.21
N HIS A 220 14.46 8.16 -22.39
CA HIS A 220 14.93 7.68 -23.69
C HIS A 220 14.29 6.35 -24.12
N VAL A 221 13.38 5.78 -23.32
CA VAL A 221 12.76 4.48 -23.55
C VAL A 221 11.29 4.68 -23.94
N PRO A 222 10.91 4.48 -25.22
CA PRO A 222 9.53 4.72 -25.67
C PRO A 222 8.54 3.65 -25.19
N GLU A 223 8.98 2.40 -25.06
CA GLU A 223 8.18 1.26 -24.60
C GLU A 223 8.88 0.61 -23.40
N PRO A 224 8.69 1.15 -22.19
CA PRO A 224 9.39 0.66 -21.02
C PRO A 224 8.80 -0.66 -20.50
N THR A 225 9.71 -1.50 -20.04
CA THR A 225 9.40 -2.78 -19.38
C THR A 225 9.32 -2.54 -17.89
N VAL A 226 8.19 -2.89 -17.29
CA VAL A 226 7.92 -2.81 -15.85
C VAL A 226 7.89 -4.22 -15.29
N VAL A 227 8.53 -4.44 -14.14
CA VAL A 227 8.46 -5.71 -13.40
C VAL A 227 8.17 -5.45 -11.92
N LEU A 228 7.59 -6.43 -11.23
CA LEU A 228 7.43 -6.44 -9.78
C LEU A 228 8.50 -7.35 -9.16
N LEU A 229 9.43 -6.77 -8.39
CA LEU A 229 10.47 -7.51 -7.68
C LEU A 229 9.96 -7.95 -6.31
N THR A 230 9.87 -9.26 -6.08
CA THR A 230 9.35 -9.88 -4.85
C THR A 230 10.44 -10.64 -4.10
N PRO A 231 10.40 -10.71 -2.76
CA PRO A 231 11.26 -11.60 -1.97
C PRO A 231 10.85 -13.08 -2.03
N GLY A 232 9.81 -13.41 -2.80
CA GLY A 232 9.35 -14.79 -3.03
C GLY A 232 8.20 -15.23 -2.12
N VAL A 233 7.78 -16.49 -2.32
CA VAL A 233 6.56 -17.10 -1.73
C VAL A 233 6.54 -17.13 -0.20
N PHE A 234 7.71 -17.08 0.43
CA PHE A 234 7.84 -17.11 1.89
C PHE A 234 7.61 -15.75 2.56
N ASN A 235 7.21 -14.73 1.81
CA ASN A 235 6.82 -13.44 2.36
C ASN A 235 5.30 -13.37 2.60
N SER A 236 4.89 -12.86 3.76
CA SER A 236 3.47 -12.73 4.14
C SER A 236 2.60 -11.92 3.16
N ALA A 237 3.20 -10.99 2.41
CA ALA A 237 2.52 -10.14 1.44
C ALA A 237 2.59 -10.69 -0.01
N TYR A 238 3.11 -11.91 -0.22
CA TYR A 238 3.31 -12.48 -1.56
C TYR A 238 2.00 -12.58 -2.37
N PHE A 239 0.87 -12.84 -1.71
CA PHE A 239 -0.46 -12.78 -2.33
C PHE A 239 -0.69 -11.42 -3.02
N GLU A 240 -0.44 -10.33 -2.31
CA GLU A 240 -0.62 -8.98 -2.84
C GLU A 240 0.34 -8.71 -4.00
N HIS A 241 1.59 -9.16 -3.92
CA HIS A 241 2.58 -9.00 -4.98
C HIS A 241 2.07 -9.66 -6.27
N SER A 242 1.67 -10.93 -6.16
CA SER A 242 1.14 -11.72 -7.27
C SER A 242 -0.15 -11.13 -7.82
N PHE A 243 -1.04 -10.66 -6.94
CA PHE A 243 -2.29 -10.01 -7.31
C PHE A 243 -2.05 -8.74 -8.13
N LEU A 244 -1.19 -7.84 -7.64
CA LEU A 244 -0.89 -6.57 -8.29
C LEU A 244 -0.18 -6.77 -9.63
N ALA A 245 0.82 -7.67 -9.69
CA ALA A 245 1.49 -8.00 -10.95
C ALA A 245 0.50 -8.51 -12.00
N ARG A 246 -0.37 -9.45 -11.62
CA ARG A 246 -1.42 -9.99 -12.50
C ARG A 246 -2.42 -8.93 -12.97
N GLN A 247 -2.88 -8.05 -12.08
CA GLN A 247 -3.84 -7.00 -12.44
C GLN A 247 -3.24 -5.93 -13.34
N MET A 248 -1.95 -5.60 -13.16
CA MET A 248 -1.24 -4.68 -14.03
C MET A 248 -0.75 -5.33 -15.33
N GLY A 249 -0.76 -6.66 -15.44
CA GLY A 249 -0.23 -7.39 -16.59
C GLY A 249 1.29 -7.27 -16.72
N ILE A 250 2.01 -7.21 -15.58
CA ILE A 250 3.47 -7.15 -15.54
C ILE A 250 4.06 -8.43 -14.96
N GLU A 251 5.32 -8.72 -15.27
CA GLU A 251 6.02 -9.89 -14.74
C GLU A 251 6.32 -9.72 -13.25
N ILE A 252 6.15 -10.81 -12.49
CA ILE A 252 6.63 -10.94 -11.12
C ILE A 252 7.96 -11.69 -11.15
N VAL A 253 8.99 -11.11 -10.54
CA VAL A 253 10.37 -11.62 -10.61
C VAL A 253 11.01 -11.66 -9.23
N GLU A 254 11.89 -12.63 -9.00
CA GLU A 254 12.79 -12.67 -7.87
C GLU A 254 14.18 -12.13 -8.27
N GLY A 255 15.05 -11.87 -7.28
CA GLY A 255 16.39 -11.34 -7.55
C GLY A 255 17.22 -12.20 -8.52
N SER A 256 17.05 -13.52 -8.50
CA SER A 256 17.73 -14.48 -9.39
C SER A 256 17.32 -14.36 -10.86
N ASP A 257 16.12 -13.86 -11.13
CA ASP A 257 15.58 -13.68 -12.48
C ASP A 257 16.15 -12.44 -13.15
N LEU A 258 16.77 -11.55 -12.38
CA LEU A 258 17.37 -10.32 -12.87
C LEU A 258 18.90 -10.42 -12.92
N VAL A 259 19.50 -9.68 -13.84
CA VAL A 259 20.94 -9.52 -13.96
C VAL A 259 21.28 -8.10 -14.36
N VAL A 260 22.40 -7.58 -13.86
CA VAL A 260 22.93 -6.28 -14.28
C VAL A 260 24.12 -6.49 -15.20
N GLU A 261 24.05 -5.93 -16.40
CA GLU A 261 25.15 -5.90 -17.37
C GLU A 261 25.37 -4.48 -17.88
N ASN A 262 26.61 -3.98 -17.83
CA ASN A 262 26.95 -2.61 -18.24
C ASN A 262 26.03 -1.55 -17.59
N ASP A 263 25.75 -1.72 -16.29
CA ASP A 263 24.86 -0.89 -15.48
C ASP A 263 23.41 -0.82 -15.99
N LYS A 264 22.95 -1.79 -16.78
CA LYS A 264 21.55 -1.93 -17.21
C LYS A 264 20.97 -3.21 -16.63
N VAL A 265 19.70 -3.17 -16.26
CA VAL A 265 19.01 -4.32 -15.68
C VAL A 265 18.30 -5.11 -16.78
N TYR A 266 18.45 -6.43 -16.71
CA TYR A 266 17.81 -7.37 -17.62
C TYR A 266 17.10 -8.47 -16.83
N MET A 267 15.97 -8.91 -17.36
CA MET A 267 15.28 -10.12 -16.94
C MET A 267 15.76 -11.29 -17.80
N ARG A 268 16.08 -12.41 -17.16
CA ARG A 268 16.46 -13.67 -17.82
C ARG A 268 15.21 -14.32 -18.42
N ARG A 269 15.29 -14.66 -19.69
CA ARG A 269 14.27 -15.45 -20.41
C ARG A 269 14.94 -16.63 -21.09
N THR A 270 14.14 -17.59 -21.53
CA THR A 270 14.62 -18.76 -22.26
C THR A 270 15.24 -18.40 -23.61
N ASP A 271 14.81 -17.30 -24.23
CA ASP A 271 15.26 -16.77 -25.52
C ASP A 271 16.33 -15.67 -25.41
N GLY A 272 16.75 -15.30 -24.19
CA GLY A 272 17.81 -14.32 -23.95
C GLY A 272 17.50 -13.35 -22.81
N LEU A 273 18.13 -12.17 -22.87
CA LEU A 273 17.95 -11.11 -21.89
C LEU A 273 16.94 -10.08 -22.39
N ALA A 274 15.91 -9.79 -21.60
CA ALA A 274 14.96 -8.72 -21.87
C ALA A 274 15.26 -7.50 -20.97
N PRO A 275 15.36 -6.29 -21.52
CA PRO A 275 15.66 -5.10 -20.72
C PRO A 275 14.53 -4.78 -19.75
N VAL A 276 14.90 -4.36 -18.53
CA VAL A 276 13.99 -3.90 -17.47
C VAL A 276 14.28 -2.43 -17.18
N HIS A 277 13.22 -1.61 -17.19
CA HIS A 277 13.35 -0.15 -17.13
C HIS A 277 12.76 0.43 -15.85
N VAL A 278 11.77 -0.25 -15.26
CA VAL A 278 11.14 0.14 -14.00
C VAL A 278 10.91 -1.11 -13.16
N ILE A 279 11.28 -1.04 -11.88
CA ILE A 279 11.07 -2.10 -10.91
C ILE A 279 10.15 -1.56 -9.80
N TYR A 280 8.94 -2.12 -9.72
CA TYR A 280 8.13 -1.98 -8.52
C TYR A 280 8.65 -2.96 -7.47
N ARG A 281 9.45 -2.45 -6.53
CA ARG A 281 10.12 -3.29 -5.53
C ARG A 281 9.23 -3.54 -4.34
N ARG A 282 9.19 -4.79 -3.88
CA ARG A 282 8.57 -5.22 -2.63
C ARG A 282 9.60 -5.81 -1.66
N ILE A 283 10.82 -5.29 -1.76
CA ILE A 283 11.99 -5.67 -0.96
C ILE A 283 12.56 -4.39 -0.34
N ASP A 284 12.92 -4.46 0.95
CA ASP A 284 13.53 -3.36 1.68
C ASP A 284 14.94 -3.03 1.15
N ASP A 285 15.35 -1.78 1.34
CA ASP A 285 16.60 -1.21 0.79
C ASP A 285 17.82 -2.10 1.05
N ASP A 286 17.98 -2.57 2.29
CA ASP A 286 19.12 -3.36 2.74
C ASP A 286 19.32 -4.65 1.92
N PHE A 287 18.26 -5.17 1.34
CA PHE A 287 18.27 -6.43 0.62
C PHE A 287 18.34 -6.27 -0.90
N LEU A 288 18.27 -5.05 -1.44
CA LEU A 288 18.17 -4.81 -2.89
C LEU A 288 19.46 -5.07 -3.67
N ASP A 289 20.62 -4.77 -3.09
CA ASP A 289 21.92 -4.94 -3.75
C ASP A 289 22.98 -5.37 -2.74
N PRO A 290 23.41 -6.66 -2.74
CA PRO A 290 24.40 -7.15 -1.79
C PRO A 290 25.80 -6.55 -2.01
N THR A 291 26.05 -5.87 -3.13
CA THR A 291 27.35 -5.20 -3.38
C THR A 291 27.44 -3.82 -2.72
N VAL A 292 26.32 -3.28 -2.26
CA VAL A 292 26.23 -1.94 -1.66
C VAL A 292 25.71 -1.99 -0.23
N PHE A 293 24.66 -2.79 0.02
CA PHE A 293 23.97 -2.82 1.30
C PHE A 293 24.35 -4.08 2.11
N ASN A 294 23.43 -5.01 2.34
CA ASN A 294 23.70 -6.23 3.09
C ASN A 294 24.36 -7.30 2.18
N PRO A 295 25.67 -7.63 2.37
CA PRO A 295 26.38 -8.60 1.52
C PRO A 295 25.88 -10.04 1.70
N LYS A 296 25.07 -10.31 2.72
CA LYS A 296 24.43 -11.61 2.94
C LYS A 296 23.04 -11.71 2.29
N SER A 297 22.55 -10.65 1.65
CA SER A 297 21.26 -10.69 0.96
C SER A 297 21.29 -11.68 -0.20
N LEU A 298 20.28 -12.54 -0.27
CA LEU A 298 20.01 -13.43 -1.39
C LEU A 298 18.78 -12.99 -2.21
N LEU A 299 18.14 -11.88 -1.82
CA LEU A 299 16.87 -11.42 -2.39
C LEU A 299 17.06 -10.39 -3.51
N GLY A 300 18.16 -9.64 -3.45
CA GLY A 300 18.45 -8.52 -4.33
C GLY A 300 19.16 -8.91 -5.62
N VAL A 301 19.59 -7.90 -6.36
CA VAL A 301 20.29 -8.04 -7.64
C VAL A 301 21.64 -7.32 -7.54
N PRO A 302 22.77 -8.04 -7.61
CA PRO A 302 24.10 -7.43 -7.57
C PRO A 302 24.26 -6.35 -8.66
N GLY A 303 24.66 -5.13 -8.26
CA GLY A 303 24.89 -4.00 -9.15
C GLY A 303 23.64 -3.16 -9.47
N LEU A 304 22.48 -3.50 -8.92
CA LEU A 304 21.23 -2.75 -9.12
C LEU A 304 21.34 -1.29 -8.68
N PHE A 305 22.04 -1.02 -7.57
CA PHE A 305 22.20 0.34 -7.07
C PHE A 305 22.94 1.22 -8.08
N ASN A 306 23.98 0.70 -8.74
CA ASN A 306 24.74 1.44 -9.74
C ASN A 306 23.92 1.72 -11.00
N ALA A 307 23.13 0.74 -11.46
CA ALA A 307 22.19 0.91 -12.57
C ALA A 307 21.14 1.99 -12.26
N TYR A 308 20.58 1.95 -11.05
CA TYR A 308 19.62 2.94 -10.55
C TYR A 308 20.24 4.34 -10.49
N LYS A 309 21.42 4.47 -9.87
CA LYS A 309 22.16 5.74 -9.73
C LYS A 309 22.53 6.37 -11.08
N LYS A 310 22.78 5.56 -12.11
CA LYS A 310 23.04 6.02 -13.49
C LYS A 310 21.76 6.39 -14.27
N GLY A 311 20.58 6.18 -13.69
CA GLY A 311 19.30 6.47 -14.33
C GLY A 311 18.91 5.47 -15.43
N ASN A 312 19.51 4.27 -15.43
CA ASN A 312 19.21 3.21 -16.39
C ASN A 312 17.97 2.39 -15.98
N VAL A 313 17.58 2.44 -14.71
CA VAL A 313 16.39 1.81 -14.16
C VAL A 313 15.76 2.73 -13.10
N ALA A 314 14.43 2.77 -13.03
CA ALA A 314 13.72 3.43 -11.95
C ALA A 314 13.21 2.41 -10.92
N LEU A 315 13.24 2.78 -9.64
CA LEU A 315 12.72 1.97 -8.54
C LEU A 315 11.48 2.62 -7.95
N CYS A 316 10.44 1.84 -7.68
CA CYS A 316 9.23 2.30 -7.01
C CYS A 316 8.98 1.48 -5.73
N ASN A 317 8.94 2.09 -4.53
CA ASN A 317 9.46 3.43 -4.23
C ASN A 317 10.99 3.51 -4.42
N PRO A 318 11.60 4.70 -4.50
CA PRO A 318 13.05 4.87 -4.51
C PRO A 318 13.70 4.32 -3.24
N ILE A 319 15.02 4.14 -3.27
CA ILE A 319 15.81 3.80 -2.08
C ILE A 319 15.83 5.03 -1.15
N GLY A 320 15.95 4.82 0.17
CA GLY A 320 16.16 5.87 1.16
C GLY A 320 14.91 6.59 1.65
N THR A 321 13.71 6.17 1.22
CA THR A 321 12.47 6.80 1.67
C THR A 321 12.18 6.61 3.15
N GLY A 322 12.75 5.56 3.76
CA GLY A 322 12.47 5.20 5.15
C GLY A 322 12.99 6.19 6.20
N VAL A 323 13.88 7.13 5.84
CA VAL A 323 14.28 8.20 6.77
C VAL A 323 13.13 9.18 7.04
N ALA A 324 12.12 9.22 6.18
CA ALA A 324 10.94 10.07 6.33
C ALA A 324 9.73 9.35 6.96
N ASP A 325 9.82 8.03 7.19
CA ASP A 325 8.83 7.24 7.91
C ASP A 325 9.38 6.62 9.21
N ASP A 326 10.58 7.04 9.62
CA ASP A 326 11.16 6.65 10.90
C ASP A 326 10.35 7.24 12.07
N LYS A 327 10.32 6.52 13.20
CA LYS A 327 9.55 6.93 14.39
C LYS A 327 10.26 8.00 15.22
N ALA A 328 11.57 8.15 15.03
CA ALA A 328 12.44 9.03 15.81
C ALA A 328 12.20 10.53 15.57
#